data_AF-A0A2E3MKM9-F1
#
_entry.id   AF-A0A2E3MKM9-F1
#
_cell.length_a   1.000
_cell.length_b   1.000
_cell.length_c   1.000
_cell.angle_alpha   90.00
_cell.angle_beta   90.00
_cell.angle_gamma   90.00
#
_symmetry.space_group_name_H-M   'P 1'
#
loop_
_entity.id
_entity.type
_entity.pdbx_description
1 polymer ?
#
loop_
_entity_poly.entity_id
_entity_poly.type
_entity_poly.pdbx_seq_one_letter_code
_entity_poly.pdbx_strand_id
1 'polypeptide(L)' 'MLEKNGYRFHPKRRLYISRDKKKIFSKNIIDDNDLGWLEGRAESVSENWSFYPDLSGKLKKEILDELGCS' A
#
# COMPACT_ATOMS: atom_id res chain seq x y z
N MET A 1 9.08 8.27 -5.85
CA MET A 1 7.73 8.82 -6.14
C MET A 1 6.76 8.57 -5.01
N LEU A 2 6.55 7.31 -4.61
CA LEU A 2 5.64 6.96 -3.51
C LEU A 2 6.01 7.66 -2.19
N GLU A 3 7.29 7.75 -1.86
CA GLU A 3 7.75 8.50 -0.67
C GLU A 3 7.42 9.99 -0.73
N LYS A 4 7.50 10.61 -1.92
CA LYS A 4 7.05 11.99 -2.14
C LYS A 4 5.52 12.14 -2.00
N ASN A 5 4.78 11.04 -2.17
CA ASN A 5 3.33 10.95 -2.05
C ASN A 5 2.85 10.50 -0.66
N GLY A 6 3.74 10.53 0.35
CA GLY A 6 3.42 10.20 1.74
C GLY A 6 3.44 8.70 2.07
N TYR A 7 3.94 7.85 1.17
CA TYR A 7 4.11 6.43 1.47
C TYR A 7 5.42 6.18 2.20
N ARG A 8 5.41 5.31 3.20
CA ARG A 8 6.60 4.84 3.90
C ARG A 8 6.90 3.40 3.51
N PHE A 9 8.16 3.11 3.23
CA PHE A 9 8.60 1.76 2.94
C PHE A 9 8.76 0.94 4.23
N HIS A 10 8.14 -0.23 4.28
CA HIS A 10 8.24 -1.22 5.34
C HIS A 10 9.11 -2.40 4.84
N PRO A 11 10.41 -2.42 5.18
CA PRO A 11 11.38 -3.31 4.56
C PRO A 11 11.11 -4.79 4.84
N LYS A 12 10.67 -5.14 6.06
CA LYS A 12 10.40 -6.54 6.45
C LYS A 12 9.38 -7.24 5.56
N ARG A 13 8.34 -6.50 5.14
CA ARG A 13 7.27 -7.03 4.28
C ARG A 13 7.43 -6.60 2.81
N ARG A 14 8.44 -5.76 2.52
CA ARG A 14 8.63 -5.08 1.22
C ARG A 14 7.36 -4.37 0.74
N LEU A 15 6.74 -3.59 1.63
CA LEU A 15 5.50 -2.86 1.36
C LEU A 15 5.74 -1.34 1.39
N TYR A 16 4.96 -0.59 0.64
CA TYR A 16 4.83 0.86 0.75
C TYR A 16 3.45 1.17 1.31
N ILE A 17 3.40 1.95 2.39
CA ILE A 17 2.17 2.18 3.15
C ILE A 17 1.91 3.68 3.26
N SER A 18 0.71 4.11 2.91
CA SER A 18 0.19 5.45 3.24
C SER A 18 -1.02 5.29 4.15
N ARG A 19 -0.93 5.86 5.35
CA ARG A 19 -2.04 5.84 6.32
C ARG A 19 -3.12 6.86 5.94
N ASP A 20 -2.72 8.05 5.49
CA ASP A 20 -3.64 9.10 5.05
C ASP A 20 -4.52 8.64 3.89
N LYS A 21 -3.94 7.90 2.95
CA LYS A 21 -4.66 7.36 1.79
C LYS A 21 -5.23 5.97 2.03
N LYS A 22 -4.94 5.35 3.18
CA LYS A 22 -5.26 3.95 3.54
C LYS A 22 -4.87 2.96 2.44
N LYS A 23 -3.62 3.01 1.98
CA LYS A 23 -3.13 2.20 0.85
C LYS A 23 -1.83 1.49 1.15
N ILE A 24 -1.76 0.25 0.67
CA ILE A 24 -0.59 -0.63 0.81
C ILE A 24 -0.24 -1.20 -0.57
N PHE A 25 0.97 -0.93 -1.03
CA PHE A 25 1.52 -1.49 -2.26
C PHE A 25 2.67 -2.43 -1.93
N SER A 26 2.69 -3.63 -2.51
CA SER A 26 3.87 -4.46 -2.49
C SER A 26 4.92 -3.90 -3.43
N LYS A 27 6.19 -4.12 -3.10
CA LYS A 27 7.31 -3.77 -3.98
C LYS A 27 7.17 -4.42 -5.35
N ASN A 28 6.72 -5.67 -5.42
CA ASN A 28 6.54 -6.38 -6.68
C ASN A 28 5.52 -5.67 -7.57
N ILE A 29 4.36 -5.26 -7.04
CA ILE A 29 3.36 -4.52 -7.85
C ILE A 29 3.91 -3.20 -8.38
N ILE A 30 4.79 -2.54 -7.62
CA ILE A 30 5.43 -1.31 -8.08
C ILE A 30 6.42 -1.59 -9.21
N ASP A 31 7.17 -2.69 -9.11
CA ASP A 31 8.14 -3.10 -10.12
C ASP A 31 7.45 -3.65 -11.40
N ASP A 32 6.26 -4.25 -11.28
CA ASP A 32 5.47 -4.86 -12.37
C ASP A 32 4.53 -3.88 -13.11
N ASN A 33 4.32 -2.65 -12.63
CA ASN A 33 3.35 -1.72 -13.20
C ASN A 33 3.98 -0.36 -13.54
N ASP A 34 3.53 0.23 -14.64
CA ASP A 34 4.01 1.54 -15.09
C ASP A 34 3.60 2.69 -14.15
N LEU A 35 4.33 3.80 -14.27
CA LEU A 35 4.15 5.00 -13.45
C LEU A 35 2.71 5.51 -13.45
N GLY A 36 2.04 5.56 -14.61
CA GLY A 36 0.66 6.06 -14.72
C GLY A 36 -0.36 5.19 -13.98
N TRP A 37 -0.14 3.86 -13.95
CA TRP A 37 -0.96 2.94 -13.17
C TRP A 37 -0.79 3.18 -11.67
N LEU A 38 0.46 3.46 -11.25
CA LEU A 38 0.80 3.77 -9.87
C LEU A 38 0.26 5.12 -9.44
N GLU A 39 0.35 6.17 -10.26
CA GLU A 39 -0.17 7.51 -9.96
C GLU A 39 -1.67 7.49 -9.67
N GLY A 40 -2.47 6.95 -10.59
CA GLY A 40 -3.93 6.90 -10.42
C GLY A 40 -4.37 6.18 -9.15
N ARG A 41 -3.61 5.16 -8.71
CA ARG A 41 -3.88 4.45 -7.45
C ARG A 41 -3.23 5.09 -6.25
N ALA A 42 -2.06 5.69 -6.36
CA ALA A 42 -1.33 6.27 -5.24
C ALA A 42 -1.89 7.64 -4.83
N GLU A 43 -2.69 8.30 -5.67
CA GLU A 43 -3.30 9.60 -5.37
C GLU A 43 -4.72 9.49 -4.85
N SER A 44 -5.46 8.44 -5.24
CA SER A 44 -6.84 8.26 -4.78
C SER A 44 -6.92 7.94 -3.29
N VAL A 45 -7.86 8.59 -2.60
CA VAL A 45 -8.19 8.34 -1.20
C VAL A 45 -9.30 7.30 -1.13
N SER A 46 -9.22 6.39 -0.17
CA SER A 46 -10.28 5.40 0.08
C SER A 46 -10.72 5.46 1.54
N GLU A 47 -12.02 5.25 1.78
CA GLU A 47 -12.54 5.07 3.13
C GLU A 47 -11.96 3.83 3.81
N ASN A 48 -11.64 2.80 3.02
CA ASN A 48 -11.14 1.50 3.48
C ASN A 48 -9.71 1.23 3.02
N TRP A 49 -9.02 0.35 3.76
CA TRP A 49 -7.67 -0.07 3.39
C TRP A 49 -7.67 -0.83 2.06
N SER A 50 -6.96 -0.28 1.07
CA SER A 50 -6.73 -0.92 -0.23
C SER A 50 -5.34 -1.56 -0.28
N PHE A 51 -5.29 -2.80 -0.76
CA PHE A 51 -4.07 -3.60 -0.86
C PHE A 51 -3.78 -3.93 -2.31
N TYR A 52 -2.52 -3.78 -2.69
CA TYR A 52 -2.01 -4.13 -4.00
C TYR A 52 -0.78 -5.02 -3.83
N PRO A 53 -0.84 -6.32 -4.18
CA PRO A 53 -1.96 -7.01 -4.82
C PRO A 53 -3.13 -7.20 -3.87
N ASP A 54 -4.28 -7.66 -4.38
CA ASP A 54 -5.38 -8.03 -3.51
C ASP A 54 -4.98 -9.25 -2.67
N LEU A 55 -4.89 -9.05 -1.35
CA LEU A 55 -4.51 -10.06 -0.39
C LEU A 55 -5.75 -10.71 0.24
N SER A 56 -5.60 -11.93 0.74
CA SER A 56 -6.66 -12.58 1.51
C SER A 56 -6.99 -11.77 2.77
N GLY A 57 -8.26 -11.82 3.21
CA GLY A 57 -8.72 -11.05 4.39
C GLY A 57 -7.91 -11.31 5.66
N LYS A 58 -7.45 -12.55 5.86
CA LYS A 58 -6.57 -12.92 6.97
C LYS A 58 -5.24 -12.17 6.92
N LEU A 59 -4.59 -12.13 5.75
CA LEU A 59 -3.30 -11.47 5.57
C LEU A 59 -3.45 -9.94 5.65
N LYS A 60 -4.54 -9.38 5.11
CA LYS A 60 -4.89 -7.96 5.25
C LYS A 60 -4.96 -7.57 6.73
N LYS A 61 -5.69 -8.35 7.53
CA LYS A 61 -5.83 -8.10 8.97
C LYS A 61 -4.50 -8.21 9.72
N GLU A 62 -3.70 -9.24 9.43
CA GLU A 62 -2.37 -9.41 10.03
C GLU A 62 -1.47 -8.20 9.76
N ILE A 63 -1.43 -7.73 8.51
CA ILE A 63 -0.61 -6.57 8.13
C ILE A 63 -1.11 -5.29 8.81
N LEU A 64 -2.42 -5.08 8.91
CA LEU A 64 -2.95 -3.87 9.58
C LEU A 64 -2.65 -3.88 11.08
N ASP A 65 -2.76 -5.03 11.73
CA ASP A 65 -2.46 -5.18 13.15
C ASP A 65 -0.98 -4.94 13.44
N GLU A 66 -0.08 -5.52 12.63
CA GLU A 66 1.37 -5.25 12.71
C GLU A 66 1.71 -3.77 12.51
N LEU A 67 0.94 -3.08 11.67
CA LEU A 67 1.14 -1.67 11.38
C LEU A 67 0.45 -0.74 12.39
N GLY A 68 -0.27 -1.27 13.39
CA GLY A 68 -1.04 -0.48 14.35
C GLY A 68 -2.16 0.34 13.69
N CYS A 69 -2.75 -0.20 12.63
CA CYS A 69 -3.80 0.41 11.82
C CYS A 69 -5.17 -0.28 11.98
N SER A 70 -5.33 -1.06 13.06
CA SER A 70 -6.52 -1.84 13.42
C SER A 70 -7.72 -0.98 13.80
#